data_AF-A0A653CTV0-F1
#
_entry.id   AF-A0A653CTV0-F1
#
_cell.length_a   1.000
_cell.length_b   1.000
_cell.length_c   1.000
_cell.angle_alpha   90.00
_cell.angle_beta   90.00
_cell.angle_gamma   90.00
#
_symmetry.space_group_name_H-M   'P 1'
#
loop_
_entity.id
_entity.type
_entity.pdbx_description
1 polymer ?
#
loop_
_entity_poly.entity_id
_entity_poly.type
_entity_poly.pdbx_seq_one_letter_code
_entity_poly.pdbx_strand_id
1 'polypeptide(L)'
;MNSDFSGEVTVVDVYDIASDIGKECEKIIDLYGADAVTALMPKVINALELLENLATKNERENTLLNELQSKIAQLENDKLEKAEYRKKFEKELEAIEEQWRSETKDLLSLVSRLQEENRRLSKEHSPERMSMQLPAAPDGDMLQKLKESVERQRDEIRFKEKLLQEKNSDVDNLRTQVERLSTSSRELRRKHKSMQVQVRTLCDERADFLVQLQDQQRDISALRQRLGLAQKENEDLVKCDLPIPSNKAVYDLDDPNRPRFTTQELKDILHERNELKARVSDLEDELETYRPKNKAETLKKLIPLMDKIEIACDNLLSTHKPTAQSSPPVVDLSPLDEDAPVQGPLPYEPDDAPWKKSESGIRKFFRKLFSETGGPGGFPKRSLSTLSKMALSSTSEPTPV
;
A
#
# COMPACT_ATOMS: atom_id res chain seq x y z
N MET A 1 -33.36 34.46 11.07
CA MET A 1 -33.44 33.40 12.10
C MET A 1 -32.94 32.14 11.45
N ASN A 2 -31.63 31.91 11.48
CA ASN A 2 -31.07 30.61 11.14
C ASN A 2 -30.74 29.96 12.49
N SER A 3 -31.22 28.75 12.70
CA SER A 3 -31.00 28.02 13.94
C SER A 3 -29.72 27.21 13.84
N ASP A 4 -28.71 27.55 14.65
CA ASP A 4 -27.48 26.79 14.81
C ASP A 4 -27.72 25.50 15.62
N PHE A 5 -28.66 24.67 15.15
CA PHE A 5 -28.87 23.28 15.56
C PHE A 5 -28.12 22.30 14.63
N SER A 6 -27.03 22.77 14.00
CA SER A 6 -26.06 21.95 13.28
C SER A 6 -24.83 21.65 14.15
N GLY A 7 -25.05 21.40 15.44
CA GLY A 7 -24.15 20.52 16.17
C GLY A 7 -24.29 19.12 15.57
N GLU A 8 -23.17 18.49 15.24
CA GLU A 8 -23.19 17.16 14.63
C GLU A 8 -23.73 16.16 15.65
N VAL A 9 -24.80 15.45 15.31
CA VAL A 9 -25.39 14.45 16.22
C VAL A 9 -24.41 13.30 16.37
N THR A 10 -23.72 13.28 17.52
CA THR A 10 -22.78 12.22 17.88
C THR A 10 -23.53 11.00 18.37
N VAL A 11 -22.84 9.86 18.47
CA VAL A 11 -23.39 8.66 19.11
C VAL A 11 -23.80 8.95 20.57
N VAL A 12 -23.08 9.84 21.28
CA VAL A 12 -23.41 10.22 22.67
C VAL A 12 -24.78 10.89 22.75
N ASP A 13 -25.08 11.83 21.86
CA ASP A 13 -26.37 12.53 21.83
C ASP A 13 -27.53 11.54 21.64
N VAL A 14 -27.34 10.48 20.85
CA VAL A 14 -28.35 9.43 20.65
C VAL A 14 -28.62 8.65 21.94
N TYR A 15 -27.60 8.40 22.78
CA TYR A 15 -27.77 7.74 24.07
C TYR A 15 -28.43 8.64 25.12
N ASP A 16 -28.15 9.94 25.13
CA ASP A 16 -28.85 10.89 26.02
C ASP A 16 -30.31 11.09 25.60
N ILE A 17 -30.60 11.19 24.30
CA ILE A 17 -31.98 11.18 23.77
C ILE A 17 -32.70 9.87 24.12
N ALA A 18 -32.04 8.71 23.99
CA ALA A 18 -32.62 7.42 24.39
C ALA A 18 -32.89 7.34 25.91
N SER A 19 -32.03 7.95 26.73
CA SER A 19 -32.17 8.06 28.18
C SER A 19 -33.40 8.88 28.58
N ASP A 20 -33.62 10.05 27.96
CA ASP A 20 -34.79 10.88 28.25
C ASP A 20 -36.09 10.28 27.73
N ILE A 21 -36.10 9.70 26.52
CA ILE A 21 -37.26 8.94 26.01
C ILE A 21 -37.58 7.76 26.94
N GLY A 22 -36.57 7.09 27.48
CA GLY A 22 -36.73 6.02 28.47
C GLY A 22 -37.45 6.48 29.74
N LYS A 23 -37.07 7.63 30.31
CA LYS A 23 -37.70 8.23 31.51
C LYS A 23 -39.15 8.63 31.27
N GLU A 24 -39.49 9.17 30.09
CA GLU A 24 -40.89 9.47 29.76
C GLU A 24 -41.71 8.19 29.54
N CYS A 25 -41.12 7.15 28.95
CA CYS A 25 -41.78 5.84 28.84
C CYS A 25 -42.01 5.19 30.20
N GLU A 26 -41.06 5.26 31.13
CA GLU A 26 -41.19 4.78 32.52
C GLU A 26 -42.39 5.41 33.22
N LYS A 27 -42.56 6.75 33.15
CA LYS A 27 -43.74 7.45 33.70
C LYS A 27 -45.07 6.98 33.10
N ILE A 28 -45.10 6.66 31.81
CA ILE A 28 -46.32 6.17 31.15
C ILE A 28 -46.64 4.74 31.63
N ILE A 29 -45.62 3.89 31.82
CA ILE A 29 -45.77 2.54 32.37
C ILE A 29 -46.28 2.61 33.83
N ASP A 30 -45.75 3.51 34.66
CA ASP A 30 -46.18 3.72 36.05
C ASP A 30 -47.66 4.17 36.16
N LEU A 31 -48.15 4.96 35.19
CA LEU A 31 -49.50 5.55 35.22
C LEU A 31 -50.56 4.70 34.49
N TYR A 32 -50.18 3.97 33.44
CA TYR A 32 -51.12 3.29 32.53
C TYR A 32 -50.81 1.80 32.31
N GLY A 33 -49.76 1.27 32.93
CA GLY A 33 -49.30 -0.10 32.75
C GLY A 33 -48.45 -0.30 31.50
N ALA A 34 -47.71 -1.41 31.45
CA ALA A 34 -46.76 -1.72 30.37
C ALA A 34 -47.42 -1.76 28.98
N ASP A 35 -48.64 -2.29 28.89
CA ASP A 35 -49.38 -2.47 27.64
C ASP A 35 -49.57 -1.18 26.83
N ALA A 36 -49.64 -0.02 27.51
CA ALA A 36 -49.72 1.29 26.88
C ALA A 36 -48.49 1.63 26.01
N VAL A 37 -47.32 1.04 26.30
CA VAL A 37 -46.04 1.32 25.62
C VAL A 37 -45.51 0.11 24.85
N THR A 38 -45.94 -1.12 25.16
CA THR A 38 -45.49 -2.38 24.53
C THR A 38 -45.48 -2.35 22.99
N ALA A 39 -46.49 -1.76 22.35
CA ALA A 39 -46.58 -1.66 20.88
C ALA A 39 -45.77 -0.48 20.27
N LEU A 40 -45.41 0.51 21.09
CA LEU A 40 -44.64 1.70 20.69
C LEU A 40 -43.13 1.48 20.85
N MET A 41 -42.71 0.82 21.93
CA MET A 41 -41.29 0.63 22.28
C MET A 41 -40.44 0.02 21.15
N PRO A 42 -40.90 -1.01 20.38
CA PRO A 42 -40.13 -1.55 19.26
C PRO A 42 -39.91 -0.54 18.12
N LYS A 43 -40.84 0.41 17.93
CA LYS A 43 -40.74 1.48 16.91
C LYS A 43 -39.75 2.56 17.36
N VAL A 44 -39.80 2.94 18.64
CA VAL A 44 -38.86 3.87 19.28
C VAL A 44 -37.43 3.33 19.21
N ILE A 45 -37.23 2.06 19.61
CA ILE A 45 -35.94 1.36 19.51
C ILE A 45 -35.44 1.37 18.06
N ASN A 46 -36.26 1.00 17.08
CA ASN A 46 -35.85 0.96 15.67
C ASN A 46 -35.50 2.36 15.11
N ALA A 47 -36.20 3.42 15.55
CA ALA A 47 -35.88 4.79 15.15
C ALA A 47 -34.55 5.27 15.76
N LEU A 48 -34.28 4.94 17.03
CA LEU A 48 -33.02 5.25 17.70
C LEU A 48 -31.86 4.42 17.14
N GLU A 49 -32.07 3.15 16.78
CA GLU A 49 -31.07 2.34 16.07
C GLU A 49 -30.70 2.95 14.70
N LEU A 50 -31.69 3.44 13.95
CA LEU A 50 -31.42 4.17 12.70
C LEU A 50 -30.59 5.45 12.96
N LEU A 51 -30.86 6.16 14.06
CA LEU A 51 -30.11 7.36 14.43
C LEU A 51 -28.68 7.03 14.91
N GLU A 52 -28.47 5.96 15.70
CA GLU A 52 -27.15 5.44 16.10
C GLU A 52 -26.32 5.08 14.87
N ASN A 53 -26.91 4.41 13.88
CA ASN A 53 -26.22 4.07 12.63
C ASN A 53 -25.87 5.31 11.80
N LEU A 54 -26.73 6.33 11.77
CA LEU A 54 -26.45 7.59 11.07
C LEU A 54 -25.37 8.42 11.78
N ALA A 55 -25.42 8.55 13.11
CA ALA A 55 -24.41 9.23 13.91
C ALA A 55 -23.04 8.55 13.78
N THR A 56 -22.98 7.22 13.96
CA THR A 56 -21.75 6.42 13.79
C THR A 56 -21.20 6.53 12.36
N LYS A 57 -22.06 6.66 11.33
CA LYS A 57 -21.64 6.88 9.95
C LYS A 57 -21.08 8.29 9.77
N ASN A 58 -21.75 9.31 10.31
CA ASN A 58 -21.31 10.71 10.24
C ASN A 58 -19.95 10.91 10.89
N GLU A 59 -19.72 10.36 12.09
CA GLU A 59 -18.42 10.37 12.76
C GLU A 59 -17.30 9.79 11.87
N ARG A 60 -17.55 8.65 11.20
CA ARG A 60 -16.58 8.03 10.27
C ARG A 60 -16.33 8.84 9.00
N GLU A 61 -17.37 9.44 8.43
CA GLU A 61 -17.23 10.30 7.24
C GLU A 61 -16.50 11.60 7.60
N ASN A 62 -16.66 12.10 8.82
CA ASN A 62 -15.94 13.27 9.33
C ASN A 62 -14.50 12.99 9.74
N THR A 63 -14.17 11.83 10.33
CA THR A 63 -12.76 11.44 10.52
C THR A 63 -12.06 11.29 9.18
N LEU A 64 -12.70 10.66 8.19
CA LEU A 64 -12.16 10.54 6.83
C LEU A 64 -11.99 11.91 6.14
N LEU A 65 -12.94 12.84 6.30
CA LEU A 65 -12.80 14.21 5.78
C LEU A 65 -11.62 14.94 6.43
N ASN A 66 -11.43 14.82 7.75
CA ASN A 66 -10.31 15.43 8.45
C ASN A 66 -8.96 14.83 8.03
N GLU A 67 -8.88 13.51 7.84
CA GLU A 67 -7.71 12.82 7.28
C GLU A 67 -7.39 13.30 5.86
N LEU A 68 -8.40 13.40 4.99
CA LEU A 68 -8.23 13.88 3.61
C LEU A 68 -7.83 15.37 3.56
N GLN A 69 -8.40 16.23 4.41
CA GLN A 69 -7.99 17.65 4.52
C GLN A 69 -6.55 17.78 5.01
N SER A 70 -6.17 17.02 6.05
CA SER A 70 -4.78 16.94 6.53
C SER A 70 -3.83 16.46 5.42
N LYS A 71 -4.25 15.47 4.63
CA LYS A 71 -3.45 14.95 3.52
C LYS A 71 -3.30 15.94 2.37
N ILE A 72 -4.34 16.72 2.06
CA ILE A 72 -4.29 17.82 1.09
C ILE A 72 -3.29 18.88 1.56
N ALA A 73 -3.42 19.36 2.80
CA ALA A 73 -2.51 20.36 3.37
C ALA A 73 -1.04 19.89 3.36
N GLN A 74 -0.78 18.61 3.68
CA GLN A 74 0.56 18.03 3.54
C GLN A 74 1.06 18.09 2.09
N LEU A 75 0.24 17.65 1.12
CA LEU A 75 0.61 17.62 -0.30
C LEU A 75 0.81 19.02 -0.90
N GLU A 76 0.08 20.02 -0.41
CA GLU A 76 0.25 21.42 -0.81
C GLU A 76 1.55 22.02 -0.26
N ASN A 77 1.92 21.74 0.99
CA ASN A 77 3.22 22.12 1.53
C ASN A 77 4.37 21.42 0.78
N ASP A 78 4.27 20.11 0.56
CA ASP A 78 5.21 19.31 -0.26
C ASP A 78 5.43 19.93 -1.65
N LYS A 79 4.34 20.43 -2.28
CA LYS A 79 4.35 21.07 -3.59
C LYS A 79 5.00 22.47 -3.53
N LEU A 80 4.73 23.24 -2.48
CA LEU A 80 5.34 24.55 -2.23
C LEU A 80 6.84 24.44 -2.01
N GLU A 81 7.28 23.56 -1.11
CA GLU A 81 8.71 23.31 -0.86
C GLU A 81 9.44 22.88 -2.13
N LYS A 82 8.88 21.93 -2.90
CA LYS A 82 9.47 21.50 -4.19
C LYS A 82 9.51 22.64 -5.22
N ALA A 83 8.60 23.60 -5.17
CA ALA A 83 8.67 24.82 -5.99
C ALA A 83 9.78 25.76 -5.49
N GLU A 84 9.92 25.97 -4.19
CA GLU A 84 11.02 26.76 -3.61
C GLU A 84 12.40 26.16 -3.92
N TYR A 85 12.58 24.84 -3.77
CA TYR A 85 13.85 24.18 -4.08
C TYR A 85 14.24 24.38 -5.55
N ARG A 86 13.30 24.21 -6.49
CA ARG A 86 13.54 24.51 -7.92
C ARG A 86 13.96 25.97 -8.12
N LYS A 87 13.26 26.93 -7.51
CA LYS A 87 13.58 28.36 -7.59
C LYS A 87 14.91 28.75 -6.92
N LYS A 88 15.40 27.94 -5.97
CA LYS A 88 16.73 28.10 -5.36
C LYS A 88 17.80 27.56 -6.31
N PHE A 89 17.63 26.36 -6.86
CA PHE A 89 18.56 25.78 -7.84
C PHE A 89 18.64 26.60 -9.15
N GLU A 90 17.53 27.17 -9.61
CA GLU A 90 17.45 28.07 -10.76
C GLU A 90 18.36 29.30 -10.56
N LYS A 91 18.26 29.96 -9.40
CA LYS A 91 19.13 31.07 -9.02
C LYS A 91 20.60 30.69 -8.81
N GLU A 92 20.87 29.51 -8.27
CA GLU A 92 22.23 28.99 -8.15
C GLU A 92 22.85 28.77 -9.54
N LEU A 93 22.06 28.29 -10.51
CA LEU A 93 22.50 28.14 -11.90
C LEU A 93 22.73 29.49 -12.60
N GLU A 94 21.80 30.45 -12.46
CA GLU A 94 21.96 31.83 -12.95
C GLU A 94 23.24 32.48 -12.41
N ALA A 95 23.53 32.31 -11.11
CA ALA A 95 24.73 32.85 -10.48
C ALA A 95 26.03 32.21 -11.00
N ILE A 96 26.02 30.89 -11.25
CA ILE A 96 27.15 30.17 -11.84
C ILE A 96 27.39 30.63 -13.29
N GLU A 97 26.33 30.82 -14.08
CA GLU A 97 26.48 31.35 -15.45
C GLU A 97 27.05 32.78 -15.45
N GLU A 98 26.57 33.66 -14.58
CA GLU A 98 27.05 35.05 -14.52
C GLU A 98 28.49 35.14 -14.00
N GLN A 99 28.86 34.30 -13.02
CA GLN A 99 30.27 34.15 -12.62
C GLN A 99 31.12 33.72 -13.82
N TRP A 100 30.70 32.71 -14.59
CA TRP A 100 31.44 32.23 -15.76
C TRP A 100 31.54 33.28 -16.88
N ARG A 101 30.49 34.10 -17.08
CA ARG A 101 30.52 35.27 -17.98
C ARG A 101 31.53 36.31 -17.50
N SER A 102 31.58 36.62 -16.20
CA SER A 102 32.56 37.56 -15.65
C SER A 102 34.00 37.04 -15.80
N GLU A 103 34.27 35.80 -15.39
CA GLU A 103 35.59 35.17 -15.52
C GLU A 103 36.07 35.15 -16.97
N THR A 104 35.19 34.80 -17.92
CA THR A 104 35.48 34.84 -19.36
C THR A 104 35.84 36.25 -19.83
N LYS A 105 35.08 37.26 -19.40
CA LYS A 105 35.33 38.68 -19.74
C LYS A 105 36.64 39.18 -19.14
N ASP A 106 36.96 38.81 -17.90
CA ASP A 106 38.18 39.22 -17.21
C ASP A 106 39.41 38.58 -17.85
N LEU A 107 39.35 37.29 -18.22
CA LEU A 107 40.37 36.59 -19.01
C LEU A 107 40.58 37.24 -20.38
N LEU A 108 39.50 37.59 -21.11
CA LEU A 108 39.60 38.33 -22.37
C LEU A 108 40.25 39.72 -22.19
N SER A 109 39.98 40.41 -21.08
CA SER A 109 40.62 41.69 -20.75
C SER A 109 42.12 41.54 -20.48
N LEU A 110 42.51 40.44 -19.81
CA LEU A 110 43.90 40.12 -19.50
C LEU A 110 44.67 39.75 -20.77
N VAL A 111 44.10 38.90 -21.63
CA VAL A 111 44.67 38.56 -22.95
C VAL A 111 44.84 39.82 -23.81
N SER A 112 43.85 40.71 -23.85
CA SER A 112 43.94 41.97 -24.60
C SER A 112 45.09 42.85 -24.11
N ARG A 113 45.24 42.98 -22.79
CA ARG A 113 46.33 43.75 -22.14
C ARG A 113 47.71 43.16 -22.45
N LEU A 114 47.85 41.84 -22.34
CA LEU A 114 49.09 41.13 -22.66
C LEU A 114 49.44 41.19 -24.16
N GLN A 115 48.43 41.22 -25.05
CA GLN A 115 48.66 41.43 -26.49
C GLN A 115 49.10 42.87 -26.80
N GLU A 116 48.55 43.87 -26.11
CA GLU A 116 49.00 45.26 -26.22
C GLU A 116 50.41 45.46 -25.68
N GLU A 117 50.73 44.86 -24.52
CA GLU A 117 52.06 44.91 -23.92
C GLU A 117 53.11 44.20 -24.79
N ASN A 118 52.83 42.99 -25.30
CA ASN A 118 53.71 42.33 -26.28
C ASN A 118 53.88 43.17 -27.55
N ARG A 119 52.81 43.76 -28.09
CA ARG A 119 52.88 44.67 -29.25
C ARG A 119 53.69 45.94 -28.96
N ARG A 120 53.70 46.42 -27.72
CA ARG A 120 54.53 47.54 -27.27
C ARG A 120 56.00 47.13 -27.15
N LEU A 121 56.30 46.05 -26.45
CA LEU A 121 57.65 45.51 -26.30
C LEU A 121 58.28 45.15 -27.66
N SER A 122 57.51 44.58 -28.59
CA SER A 122 57.98 44.32 -29.97
C SER A 122 58.30 45.60 -30.77
N LYS A 123 57.74 46.76 -30.40
CA LYS A 123 58.10 48.07 -31.00
C LYS A 123 59.31 48.69 -30.30
N GLU A 124 59.40 48.55 -28.98
CA GLU A 124 60.54 49.04 -28.19
C GLU A 124 61.83 48.24 -28.48
N HIS A 125 61.71 46.95 -28.81
CA HIS A 125 62.79 46.09 -29.31
C HIS A 125 63.03 46.17 -30.84
N SER A 126 62.64 47.26 -31.49
CA SER A 126 63.11 47.58 -32.86
C SER A 126 64.64 47.70 -32.87
N PRO A 127 65.37 47.11 -33.84
CA PRO A 127 66.82 46.86 -33.74
C PRO A 127 67.73 48.10 -33.95
N GLU A 128 67.25 49.31 -33.68
CA GLU A 128 67.89 50.57 -34.07
C GLU A 128 68.23 51.52 -32.89
N ARG A 129 68.11 51.05 -31.63
CA ARG A 129 68.44 51.84 -30.43
C ARG A 129 69.30 51.12 -29.38
N MET A 130 70.35 50.45 -29.83
CA MET A 130 71.50 50.08 -28.98
C MET A 130 72.71 50.97 -29.28
N SER A 131 72.63 52.25 -28.89
CA SER A 131 73.78 53.17 -28.90
C SER A 131 74.15 53.50 -27.46
N MET A 132 75.36 53.14 -27.03
CA MET A 132 75.90 53.50 -25.73
C MET A 132 76.37 54.96 -25.73
N GLN A 133 76.01 55.72 -24.70
CA GLN A 133 76.68 56.98 -24.37
C GLN A 133 76.96 56.99 -22.86
N LEU A 134 78.24 56.85 -22.49
CA LEU A 134 78.71 57.03 -21.12
C LEU A 134 79.27 58.46 -20.97
N PRO A 135 78.61 59.37 -20.22
CA PRO A 135 79.22 60.63 -19.82
C PRO A 135 80.03 60.42 -18.52
N ALA A 136 81.33 60.70 -18.56
CA ALA A 136 82.14 60.76 -17.34
C ALA A 136 81.84 62.08 -16.59
N ALA A 137 81.28 61.96 -15.39
CA ALA A 137 80.88 63.06 -14.50
C ALA A 137 80.96 62.56 -13.03
N PRO A 138 81.11 63.44 -12.03
CA PRO A 138 81.80 63.12 -10.79
C PRO A 138 81.11 62.09 -9.89
N ASP A 139 81.92 61.22 -9.27
CA ASP A 139 81.49 60.00 -8.59
C ASP A 139 80.52 60.21 -7.41
N GLY A 140 80.53 61.39 -6.78
CA GLY A 140 79.69 61.71 -5.62
C GLY A 140 78.19 61.72 -5.94
N ASP A 141 77.79 62.47 -6.97
CA ASP A 141 76.37 62.62 -7.36
C ASP A 141 75.77 61.31 -7.86
N MET A 142 76.57 60.50 -8.56
CA MET A 142 76.13 59.20 -9.07
C MET A 142 75.95 58.21 -7.91
N LEU A 143 76.88 58.18 -6.95
CA LEU A 143 76.80 57.33 -5.76
C LEU A 143 75.60 57.71 -4.86
N GLN A 144 75.31 59.00 -4.71
CA GLN A 144 74.13 59.47 -3.96
C GLN A 144 72.82 59.05 -4.65
N LYS A 145 72.71 59.20 -5.97
CA LYS A 145 71.53 58.75 -6.74
C LYS A 145 71.34 57.22 -6.68
N LEU A 146 72.43 56.45 -6.71
CA LEU A 146 72.42 55.00 -6.50
C LEU A 146 71.92 54.64 -5.09
N LYS A 147 72.43 55.33 -4.05
CA LYS A 147 72.02 55.13 -2.65
C LYS A 147 70.52 55.42 -2.43
N GLU A 148 70.02 56.52 -3.01
CA GLU A 148 68.59 56.85 -3.01
C GLU A 148 67.74 55.82 -3.77
N SER A 149 68.26 55.26 -4.86
CA SER A 149 67.61 54.18 -5.59
C SER A 149 67.53 52.88 -4.76
N VAL A 150 68.61 52.52 -4.06
CA VAL A 150 68.67 51.35 -3.19
C VAL A 150 67.73 51.48 -1.99
N GLU A 151 67.63 52.65 -1.34
CA GLU A 151 66.68 52.80 -0.24
C GLU A 151 65.22 52.82 -0.73
N ARG A 152 64.94 53.43 -1.89
CA ARG A 152 63.62 53.34 -2.53
C ARG A 152 63.24 51.90 -2.87
N GLN A 153 64.18 51.09 -3.36
CA GLN A 153 63.97 49.66 -3.60
C GLN A 153 63.75 48.88 -2.29
N ARG A 154 64.44 49.23 -1.21
CA ARG A 154 64.18 48.65 0.13
C ARG A 154 62.79 48.98 0.63
N ASP A 155 62.30 50.22 0.48
CA ASP A 155 60.92 50.57 0.82
C ASP A 155 59.88 49.87 -0.05
N GLU A 156 60.15 49.73 -1.35
CA GLU A 156 59.29 48.99 -2.27
C GLU A 156 59.22 47.49 -1.91
N ILE A 157 60.34 46.89 -1.50
CA ILE A 157 60.39 45.53 -0.95
C ILE A 157 59.59 45.45 0.36
N ARG A 158 59.85 46.34 1.33
CA ARG A 158 59.11 46.40 2.62
C ARG A 158 57.60 46.58 2.43
N PHE A 159 57.17 47.28 1.38
CA PHE A 159 55.75 47.42 1.01
C PHE A 159 55.19 46.14 0.38
N LYS A 160 55.91 45.54 -0.58
CA LYS A 160 55.52 44.27 -1.23
C LYS A 160 55.46 43.10 -0.25
N GLU A 161 56.37 43.03 0.72
CA GLU A 161 56.36 42.05 1.82
C GLU A 161 55.09 42.13 2.66
N LYS A 162 54.67 43.34 3.05
CA LYS A 162 53.41 43.57 3.79
C LYS A 162 52.18 43.16 2.97
N LEU A 163 52.14 43.53 1.70
CA LEU A 163 51.04 43.16 0.80
C LEU A 163 50.98 41.64 0.57
N LEU A 164 52.13 40.97 0.46
CA LEU A 164 52.20 39.51 0.41
C LEU A 164 51.75 38.85 1.72
N GLN A 165 52.10 39.43 2.88
CA GLN A 165 51.62 38.93 4.18
C GLN A 165 50.09 39.06 4.30
N GLU A 166 49.52 40.20 3.92
CA GLU A 166 48.08 40.42 3.87
C GLU A 166 47.39 39.39 2.96
N LYS A 167 47.87 39.22 1.71
CA LYS A 167 47.28 38.28 0.74
C LYS A 167 47.47 36.81 1.12
N ASN A 168 48.54 36.44 1.84
CA ASN A 168 48.66 35.12 2.45
C ASN A 168 47.59 34.90 3.53
N SER A 169 47.31 35.91 4.36
CA SER A 169 46.24 35.82 5.37
C SER A 169 44.84 35.72 4.73
N ASP A 170 44.58 36.42 3.62
CA ASP A 170 43.36 36.25 2.83
C ASP A 170 43.23 34.81 2.29
N VAL A 171 44.31 34.27 1.74
CA VAL A 171 44.35 32.90 1.19
C VAL A 171 44.07 31.86 2.28
N ASP A 172 44.63 31.99 3.48
CA ASP A 172 44.37 31.07 4.59
C ASP A 172 42.94 31.23 5.17
N ASN A 173 42.43 32.46 5.25
CA ASN A 173 41.03 32.72 5.58
C ASN A 173 40.06 32.09 4.56
N LEU A 174 40.38 32.14 3.26
CA LEU A 174 39.59 31.50 2.21
C LEU A 174 39.71 29.97 2.24
N ARG A 175 40.91 29.42 2.49
CA ARG A 175 41.13 27.97 2.67
C ARG A 175 40.25 27.39 3.77
N THR A 176 40.20 28.01 4.95
CA THR A 176 39.35 27.52 6.06
C THR A 176 37.86 27.62 5.75
N GLN A 177 37.42 28.61 4.95
CA GLN A 177 36.03 28.68 4.47
C GLN A 177 35.71 27.56 3.48
N VAL A 178 36.59 27.31 2.50
CA VAL A 178 36.45 26.20 1.54
C VAL A 178 36.41 24.85 2.27
N GLU A 179 37.22 24.64 3.30
CA GLU A 179 37.21 23.42 4.10
C GLU A 179 35.89 23.24 4.87
N ARG A 180 35.39 24.29 5.54
CA ARG A 180 34.08 24.28 6.24
C ARG A 180 32.91 24.03 5.28
N LEU A 181 32.95 24.59 4.08
CA LEU A 181 31.95 24.32 3.04
C LEU A 181 32.08 22.88 2.52
N SER A 182 33.30 22.35 2.39
CA SER A 182 33.56 20.97 1.97
C SER A 182 33.06 19.93 2.99
N THR A 183 33.23 20.17 4.30
CA THR A 183 32.68 19.31 5.35
C THR A 183 31.15 19.37 5.37
N SER A 184 30.56 20.57 5.40
CA SER A 184 29.10 20.76 5.34
C SER A 184 28.47 20.10 4.10
N SER A 185 29.06 20.31 2.92
CA SER A 185 28.63 19.69 1.65
C SER A 185 28.74 18.16 1.68
N ARG A 186 29.75 17.60 2.37
CA ARG A 186 29.91 16.14 2.58
C ARG A 186 28.85 15.59 3.54
N GLU A 187 28.47 16.34 4.57
CA GLU A 187 27.40 15.97 5.50
C GLU A 187 26.01 16.06 4.88
N LEU A 188 25.73 17.11 4.10
CA LEU A 188 24.49 17.26 3.34
C LEU A 188 24.30 16.09 2.35
N ARG A 189 25.37 15.67 1.65
CA ARG A 189 25.33 14.45 0.80
C ARG A 189 25.03 13.17 1.60
N ARG A 190 25.56 13.02 2.83
CA ARG A 190 25.25 11.88 3.72
C ARG A 190 23.78 11.90 4.15
N LYS A 191 23.28 13.06 4.62
CA LYS A 191 21.88 13.26 5.04
C LYS A 191 20.91 12.98 3.89
N HIS A 192 21.19 13.52 2.69
CA HIS A 192 20.40 13.25 1.48
C HIS A 192 20.36 11.76 1.14
N LYS A 193 21.50 11.05 1.17
CA LYS A 193 21.52 9.59 0.94
C LYS A 193 20.70 8.82 1.99
N SER A 194 20.76 9.21 3.26
CA SER A 194 19.97 8.58 4.32
C SER A 194 18.45 8.78 4.10
N MET A 195 18.04 10.00 3.76
CA MET A 195 16.65 10.32 3.45
C MET A 195 16.16 9.63 2.16
N GLN A 196 17.01 9.50 1.15
CA GLN A 196 16.71 8.76 -0.08
C GLN A 196 16.47 7.26 0.19
N VAL A 197 17.24 6.65 1.11
CA VAL A 197 17.01 5.27 1.54
C VAL A 197 15.67 5.16 2.29
N GLN A 198 15.41 6.06 3.24
CA GLN A 198 14.14 6.07 3.99
C GLN A 198 12.91 6.22 3.09
N VAL A 199 12.97 7.10 2.08
CA VAL A 199 11.89 7.28 1.08
C VAL A 199 11.71 6.04 0.21
N ARG A 200 12.77 5.27 -0.08
CA ARG A 200 12.65 3.97 -0.75
C ARG A 200 11.93 2.97 0.14
N THR A 201 12.41 2.76 1.37
CA THR A 201 11.80 1.83 2.33
C THR A 201 10.30 2.12 2.55
N LEU A 202 9.91 3.38 2.73
CA LEU A 202 8.50 3.78 2.85
C LEU A 202 7.67 3.55 1.58
N CYS A 203 8.29 3.50 0.39
CA CYS A 203 7.63 3.15 -0.87
C CYS A 203 7.50 1.64 -1.05
N ASP A 204 8.49 0.87 -0.58
CA ASP A 204 8.48 -0.59 -0.59
C ASP A 204 7.42 -1.11 0.40
N GLU A 205 7.41 -0.63 1.65
CA GLU A 205 6.36 -0.89 2.66
C GLU A 205 4.95 -0.56 2.15
N ARG A 206 4.79 0.58 1.45
CA ARG A 206 3.51 0.96 0.84
C ARG A 206 3.10 0.01 -0.29
N ALA A 207 4.04 -0.58 -1.02
CA ALA A 207 3.73 -1.60 -2.02
C ALA A 207 3.23 -2.88 -1.35
N ASP A 208 3.89 -3.33 -0.28
CA ASP A 208 3.47 -4.51 0.49
C ASP A 208 2.06 -4.36 1.09
N PHE A 209 1.73 -3.19 1.66
CA PHE A 209 0.37 -2.91 2.15
C PHE A 209 -0.67 -2.86 1.02
N LEU A 210 -0.32 -2.38 -0.17
CA LEU A 210 -1.23 -2.37 -1.32
C LEU A 210 -1.50 -3.78 -1.86
N VAL A 211 -0.50 -4.68 -1.84
CA VAL A 211 -0.68 -6.10 -2.18
C VAL A 211 -1.59 -6.77 -1.16
N GLN A 212 -1.30 -6.64 0.14
CA GLN A 212 -2.12 -7.20 1.22
C GLN A 212 -3.59 -6.73 1.14
N LEU A 213 -3.83 -5.43 0.88
CA LEU A 213 -5.17 -4.89 0.69
C LEU A 213 -5.85 -5.43 -0.56
N GLN A 214 -5.12 -5.65 -1.65
CA GLN A 214 -5.67 -6.25 -2.87
C GLN A 214 -6.04 -7.72 -2.66
N ASP A 215 -5.26 -8.48 -1.90
CA ASP A 215 -5.55 -9.87 -1.56
C ASP A 215 -6.74 -9.99 -0.61
N GLN A 216 -6.82 -9.18 0.44
CA GLN A 216 -8.03 -9.08 1.27
C GLN A 216 -9.27 -8.71 0.44
N GLN A 217 -9.15 -7.83 -0.55
CA GLN A 217 -10.25 -7.47 -1.45
C GLN A 217 -10.62 -8.60 -2.43
N ARG A 218 -9.68 -9.45 -2.83
CA ARG A 218 -9.95 -10.71 -3.57
C ARG A 218 -10.72 -11.69 -2.67
N ASP A 219 -10.27 -11.92 -1.45
CA ASP A 219 -10.89 -12.84 -0.49
C ASP A 219 -12.32 -12.41 -0.14
N ILE A 220 -12.54 -11.12 0.17
CA ILE A 220 -13.87 -10.56 0.40
C ILE A 220 -14.79 -10.77 -0.82
N SER A 221 -14.25 -10.72 -2.04
CA SER A 221 -15.03 -10.93 -3.26
C SER A 221 -15.38 -12.41 -3.46
N ALA A 222 -14.43 -13.33 -3.22
CA ALA A 222 -14.66 -14.77 -3.27
C ALA A 222 -15.64 -15.24 -2.19
N LEU A 223 -15.53 -14.73 -0.96
CA LEU A 223 -16.47 -15.00 0.13
C LEU A 223 -17.88 -14.49 -0.19
N ARG A 224 -18.02 -13.29 -0.78
CA ARG A 224 -19.31 -12.77 -1.25
C ARG A 224 -19.93 -13.64 -2.35
N GLN A 225 -19.12 -14.11 -3.30
CA GLN A 225 -19.59 -15.03 -4.35
C GLN A 225 -20.05 -16.37 -3.76
N ARG A 226 -19.27 -16.97 -2.84
CA ARG A 226 -19.62 -18.23 -2.18
C ARG A 226 -20.86 -18.10 -1.29
N LEU A 227 -21.03 -16.97 -0.60
CA LEU A 227 -22.24 -16.65 0.15
C LEU A 227 -23.47 -16.54 -0.76
N GLY A 228 -23.34 -15.87 -1.92
CA GLY A 228 -24.44 -15.77 -2.91
C GLY A 228 -24.85 -17.13 -3.49
N LEU A 229 -23.88 -18.03 -3.73
CA LEU A 229 -24.17 -19.41 -4.14
C LEU A 229 -24.91 -20.18 -3.03
N ALA A 230 -24.44 -20.11 -1.79
CA ALA A 230 -25.09 -20.77 -0.65
C ALA A 230 -26.48 -20.18 -0.34
N GLN A 231 -26.70 -18.88 -0.53
CA GLN A 231 -28.02 -18.25 -0.43
C GLN A 231 -28.98 -18.81 -1.49
N LYS A 232 -28.53 -18.93 -2.74
CA LYS A 232 -29.33 -19.53 -3.81
C LYS A 232 -29.64 -21.01 -3.54
N GLU A 233 -28.66 -21.79 -3.07
CA GLU A 233 -28.87 -23.20 -2.71
C GLU A 233 -29.90 -23.36 -1.59
N ASN A 234 -29.85 -22.52 -0.55
CA ASN A 234 -30.87 -22.51 0.51
C ASN A 234 -32.25 -22.07 -0.01
N GLU A 235 -32.33 -21.07 -0.89
CA GLU A 235 -33.59 -20.70 -1.53
C GLU A 235 -34.17 -21.85 -2.37
N ASP A 236 -33.34 -22.53 -3.15
CA ASP A 236 -33.78 -23.60 -4.05
C ASP A 236 -34.17 -24.86 -3.25
N LEU A 237 -33.52 -25.14 -2.11
CA LEU A 237 -33.98 -26.14 -1.13
C LEU A 237 -35.35 -25.77 -0.54
N VAL A 238 -35.57 -24.52 -0.10
CA VAL A 238 -36.86 -24.05 0.43
C VAL A 238 -37.97 -24.06 -0.64
N LYS A 239 -37.62 -23.86 -1.93
CA LYS A 239 -38.56 -24.03 -3.06
C LYS A 239 -38.84 -25.51 -3.37
N CYS A 240 -37.93 -26.42 -3.06
CA CYS A 240 -38.18 -27.87 -3.09
C CYS A 240 -39.05 -28.34 -1.92
N ASP A 241 -38.99 -27.65 -0.78
CA ASP A 241 -39.82 -27.86 0.42
C ASP A 241 -41.27 -27.35 0.26
N LEU A 242 -41.79 -27.44 -0.97
CA LEU A 242 -43.23 -27.49 -1.21
C LEU A 242 -43.83 -28.63 -0.36
N PRO A 243 -45.03 -28.48 0.22
CA PRO A 243 -45.66 -29.54 1.00
C PRO A 243 -45.93 -30.74 0.09
N ILE A 244 -45.04 -31.74 0.15
CA ILE A 244 -45.11 -32.95 -0.65
C ILE A 244 -46.43 -33.65 -0.30
N PRO A 245 -47.42 -33.75 -1.21
CA PRO A 245 -48.56 -34.61 -0.97
C PRO A 245 -48.02 -36.02 -0.76
N SER A 246 -48.45 -36.68 0.33
CA SER A 246 -47.81 -37.84 1.02
C SER A 246 -47.39 -39.04 0.16
N ASN A 247 -47.72 -39.04 -1.12
CA ASN A 247 -47.73 -40.18 -2.02
C ASN A 247 -46.50 -40.18 -2.96
N LYS A 248 -45.35 -39.65 -2.50
CA LYS A 248 -44.08 -39.71 -3.25
C LYS A 248 -42.83 -40.06 -2.42
N ALA A 249 -43.00 -40.47 -1.17
CA ALA A 249 -42.14 -41.53 -0.67
C ALA A 249 -42.48 -42.81 -1.46
N VAL A 250 -41.48 -43.53 -1.96
CA VAL A 250 -41.68 -44.80 -2.72
C VAL A 250 -41.92 -45.99 -1.75
N TYR A 251 -42.10 -45.68 -0.46
CA TYR A 251 -42.16 -46.61 0.66
C TYR A 251 -43.26 -46.11 1.59
N ASP A 252 -44.17 -47.02 1.97
CA ASP A 252 -45.23 -46.71 2.93
C ASP A 252 -44.63 -46.37 4.31
N LEU A 253 -45.22 -45.39 4.99
CA LEU A 253 -44.80 -45.01 6.35
C LEU A 253 -45.31 -46.01 7.39
N ASP A 254 -46.44 -46.66 7.12
CA ASP A 254 -47.12 -47.59 8.02
C ASP A 254 -46.75 -49.07 7.78
N ASP A 255 -45.85 -49.38 6.82
CA ASP A 255 -45.40 -50.76 6.57
C ASP A 255 -44.74 -51.38 7.83
N PRO A 256 -45.28 -52.50 8.37
CA PRO A 256 -44.69 -53.22 9.50
C PRO A 256 -43.35 -53.88 9.17
N ASN A 257 -43.10 -54.22 7.89
CA ASN A 257 -41.90 -54.93 7.43
C ASN A 257 -40.78 -53.98 6.97
N ARG A 258 -41.03 -52.66 6.97
CA ARG A 258 -40.03 -51.65 6.65
C ARG A 258 -38.78 -51.84 7.51
N PRO A 259 -37.56 -51.89 6.93
CA PRO A 259 -36.32 -51.95 7.70
C PRO A 259 -36.19 -50.77 8.66
N ARG A 260 -36.26 -51.05 9.97
CA ARG A 260 -36.18 -50.08 11.07
C ARG A 260 -34.84 -50.23 11.79
N PHE A 261 -33.78 -49.71 11.17
CA PHE A 261 -32.47 -49.61 11.80
C PHE A 261 -32.51 -48.63 12.97
N THR A 262 -31.91 -49.01 14.10
CA THR A 262 -31.59 -48.10 15.19
C THR A 262 -30.56 -47.06 14.74
N THR A 263 -30.41 -45.98 15.51
CA THR A 263 -29.36 -44.97 15.29
C THR A 263 -27.94 -45.50 15.53
N GLN A 264 -27.79 -46.72 16.07
CA GLN A 264 -26.51 -47.42 16.17
C GLN A 264 -26.27 -48.25 14.91
N GLU A 265 -27.20 -49.15 14.53
CA GLU A 265 -27.08 -49.94 13.29
C GLU A 265 -26.91 -49.04 12.05
N LEU A 266 -27.57 -47.88 12.00
CA LEU A 266 -27.38 -46.92 10.91
C LEU A 266 -25.96 -46.34 10.88
N LYS A 267 -25.30 -46.13 12.02
CA LYS A 267 -23.88 -45.74 12.05
C LYS A 267 -22.99 -46.89 11.62
N ASP A 268 -23.26 -48.09 12.11
CA ASP A 268 -22.44 -49.27 11.82
C ASP A 268 -22.49 -49.60 10.31
N ILE A 269 -23.69 -49.55 9.70
CA ILE A 269 -23.88 -49.64 8.25
C ILE A 269 -23.22 -48.46 7.50
N LEU A 270 -23.20 -47.25 8.07
CA LEU A 270 -22.48 -46.11 7.46
C LEU A 270 -20.95 -46.27 7.53
N HIS A 271 -20.42 -46.87 8.59
CA HIS A 271 -19.00 -47.22 8.73
C HIS A 271 -18.62 -48.35 7.78
N GLU A 272 -19.34 -49.47 7.78
CA GLU A 272 -19.16 -50.58 6.83
C GLU A 272 -19.25 -50.09 5.37
N ARG A 273 -20.25 -49.25 5.05
CA ARG A 273 -20.37 -48.62 3.72
C ARG A 273 -19.15 -47.76 3.37
N ASN A 274 -18.53 -47.09 4.33
CA ASN A 274 -17.34 -46.26 4.09
C ASN A 274 -16.09 -47.12 3.90
N GLU A 275 -15.92 -48.17 4.69
CA GLU A 275 -14.83 -49.15 4.52
C GLU A 275 -14.95 -49.89 3.19
N LEU A 276 -16.15 -50.33 2.83
CA LEU A 276 -16.44 -50.93 1.52
C LEU A 276 -16.21 -49.92 0.37
N LYS A 277 -16.52 -48.63 0.55
CA LYS A 277 -16.21 -47.60 -0.47
C LYS A 277 -14.71 -47.38 -0.64
N ALA A 278 -13.94 -47.30 0.45
CA ALA A 278 -12.49 -47.19 0.39
C ALA A 278 -11.91 -48.41 -0.34
N ARG A 279 -12.33 -49.62 0.07
CA ARG A 279 -11.90 -50.88 -0.54
C ARG A 279 -12.33 -51.04 -2.00
N VAL A 280 -13.46 -50.48 -2.41
CA VAL A 280 -13.85 -50.40 -3.83
C VAL A 280 -12.94 -49.44 -4.59
N SER A 281 -12.58 -48.28 -4.02
CA SER A 281 -11.58 -47.38 -4.62
C SER A 281 -10.22 -48.08 -4.80
N ASP A 282 -9.72 -48.76 -3.76
CA ASP A 282 -8.46 -49.51 -3.83
C ASP A 282 -8.48 -50.58 -4.95
N LEU A 283 -9.61 -51.28 -5.10
CA LEU A 283 -9.82 -52.29 -6.15
C LEU A 283 -10.06 -51.68 -7.53
N GLU A 284 -10.63 -50.48 -7.63
CA GLU A 284 -10.78 -49.72 -8.87
C GLU A 284 -9.42 -49.19 -9.36
N ASP A 285 -8.55 -48.73 -8.46
CA ASP A 285 -7.15 -48.34 -8.77
C ASP A 285 -6.28 -49.55 -9.16
N GLU A 286 -6.44 -50.70 -8.49
CA GLU A 286 -5.80 -51.96 -8.90
C GLU A 286 -6.33 -52.41 -10.29
N LEU A 287 -7.64 -52.38 -10.52
CA LEU A 287 -8.24 -52.71 -11.82
C LEU A 287 -7.81 -51.75 -12.93
N GLU A 288 -7.70 -50.45 -12.67
CA GLU A 288 -7.20 -49.46 -13.63
C GLU A 288 -5.70 -49.63 -13.90
N THR A 289 -4.95 -50.25 -12.98
CA THR A 289 -3.56 -50.67 -13.20
C THR A 289 -3.45 -51.88 -14.14
N TYR A 290 -4.35 -52.87 -14.03
CA TYR A 290 -4.41 -54.02 -14.94
C TYR A 290 -5.22 -53.76 -16.23
N ARG A 291 -5.99 -52.67 -16.28
CA ARG A 291 -6.73 -52.26 -17.48
C ARG A 291 -5.75 -52.01 -18.63
N PRO A 292 -6.05 -52.43 -19.87
CA PRO A 292 -5.22 -52.10 -21.03
C PRO A 292 -5.20 -50.59 -21.31
N LYS A 293 -4.26 -49.88 -20.66
CA LYS A 293 -4.00 -48.46 -20.91
C LYS A 293 -3.65 -48.31 -22.38
N ASN A 294 -4.34 -47.38 -23.05
CA ASN A 294 -4.26 -47.08 -24.48
C ASN A 294 -4.73 -48.19 -25.43
N LYS A 295 -6.04 -48.18 -25.79
CA LYS A 295 -6.52 -48.68 -27.10
C LYS A 295 -5.69 -48.10 -28.26
N ALA A 296 -5.21 -46.87 -28.09
CA ALA A 296 -4.31 -46.17 -29.00
C ALA A 296 -2.92 -46.82 -29.14
N GLU A 297 -2.42 -47.57 -28.15
CA GLU A 297 -1.17 -48.33 -28.33
C GLU A 297 -1.36 -49.59 -29.16
N THR A 298 -2.46 -50.31 -28.95
CA THR A 298 -2.83 -51.45 -29.79
C THR A 298 -2.99 -51.01 -31.25
N LEU A 299 -3.61 -49.85 -31.47
CA LEU A 299 -3.66 -49.18 -32.78
C LEU A 299 -2.27 -48.80 -33.30
N LYS A 300 -1.42 -48.12 -32.51
CA LYS A 300 -0.03 -47.79 -32.91
C LYS A 300 0.85 -49.02 -33.20
N LYS A 301 0.54 -50.18 -32.63
CA LYS A 301 1.20 -51.47 -32.91
C LYS A 301 0.63 -52.18 -34.15
N LEU A 302 -0.62 -51.92 -34.52
CA LEU A 302 -1.30 -52.45 -35.71
C LEU A 302 -1.10 -51.59 -36.97
N ILE A 303 -0.97 -50.26 -36.85
CA ILE A 303 -0.76 -49.35 -37.98
C ILE A 303 0.47 -49.77 -38.83
N PRO A 304 1.69 -49.96 -38.27
CA PRO A 304 2.85 -50.43 -39.03
C PRO A 304 2.75 -51.87 -39.59
N LEU A 305 1.65 -52.58 -39.30
CA LEU A 305 1.33 -53.87 -39.88
C LEU A 305 0.32 -53.70 -41.04
N MET A 306 -0.64 -52.79 -40.92
CA MET A 306 -1.50 -52.36 -42.03
C MET A 306 -0.69 -51.65 -43.12
N ASP A 307 0.21 -50.72 -42.77
CA ASP A 307 1.12 -50.06 -43.72
C ASP A 307 1.93 -51.09 -44.53
N LYS A 308 2.36 -52.18 -43.90
CA LYS A 308 3.11 -53.27 -44.58
C LYS A 308 2.23 -54.13 -45.48
N ILE A 309 0.93 -54.27 -45.17
CA ILE A 309 -0.04 -54.97 -46.01
C ILE A 309 -0.42 -54.07 -47.20
N GLU A 310 -0.62 -52.77 -46.98
CA GLU A 310 -0.91 -51.78 -48.01
C GLU A 310 0.27 -51.63 -48.98
N ILE A 311 1.51 -51.49 -48.48
CA ILE A 311 2.73 -51.53 -49.29
C ILE A 311 2.88 -52.86 -50.04
N ALA A 312 2.47 -54.00 -49.47
CA ALA A 312 2.49 -55.28 -50.18
C ALA A 312 1.45 -55.35 -51.31
N CYS A 313 0.28 -54.74 -51.13
CA CYS A 313 -0.76 -54.60 -52.16
C CYS A 313 -0.33 -53.63 -53.27
N ASP A 314 0.26 -52.48 -52.94
CA ASP A 314 0.74 -51.50 -53.93
C ASP A 314 1.90 -52.04 -54.77
N ASN A 315 2.81 -52.83 -54.17
CA ASN A 315 3.87 -53.51 -54.93
C ASN A 315 3.33 -54.61 -55.87
N LEU A 316 2.07 -55.04 -55.71
CA LEU A 316 1.37 -55.91 -56.67
C LEU A 316 0.62 -55.11 -57.75
N LEU A 317 0.48 -53.78 -57.61
CA LEU A 317 -0.44 -52.97 -58.41
C LEU A 317 0.19 -51.78 -59.16
N SER A 318 1.13 -52.12 -60.05
CA SER A 318 1.55 -51.35 -61.25
C SER A 318 2.76 -50.41 -61.13
N THR A 319 3.20 -49.91 -62.29
CA THR A 319 4.56 -49.44 -62.55
C THR A 319 4.66 -47.97 -62.97
N HIS A 320 5.88 -47.43 -62.83
CA HIS A 320 6.41 -46.16 -63.35
C HIS A 320 6.15 -44.82 -62.61
N LYS A 321 7.31 -44.22 -62.27
CA LYS A 321 7.66 -42.86 -61.80
C LYS A 321 7.53 -41.83 -62.98
N PRO A 322 7.71 -40.48 -62.84
CA PRO A 322 8.32 -39.76 -61.69
C PRO A 322 7.89 -38.29 -61.31
N THR A 323 8.28 -37.86 -60.08
CA THR A 323 8.77 -36.51 -59.64
C THR A 323 7.95 -35.21 -59.90
N ALA A 324 7.86 -34.18 -59.04
CA ALA A 324 8.40 -33.82 -57.71
C ALA A 324 7.97 -32.36 -57.32
N GLN A 325 8.06 -32.02 -56.02
CA GLN A 325 8.10 -30.63 -55.43
C GLN A 325 6.81 -29.77 -55.51
N SER A 326 6.53 -28.81 -54.60
CA SER A 326 7.31 -28.20 -53.48
C SER A 326 6.49 -27.90 -52.20
N SER A 327 7.20 -27.54 -51.11
CA SER A 327 6.77 -27.12 -49.73
C SER A 327 6.13 -25.71 -49.65
N PRO A 328 5.65 -25.16 -48.48
CA PRO A 328 5.70 -25.57 -47.04
C PRO A 328 4.27 -25.57 -46.39
N PRO A 329 3.85 -24.97 -45.22
CA PRO A 329 4.49 -24.48 -43.95
C PRO A 329 3.70 -24.76 -42.60
N VAL A 330 4.12 -24.09 -41.50
CA VAL A 330 3.41 -23.52 -40.29
C VAL A 330 2.98 -24.30 -39.00
N VAL A 331 3.26 -23.62 -37.86
CA VAL A 331 2.64 -23.41 -36.50
C VAL A 331 2.01 -24.50 -35.56
N ASP A 332 2.63 -24.61 -34.35
CA ASP A 332 2.11 -24.24 -32.99
C ASP A 332 1.19 -25.15 -32.12
N LEU A 333 1.19 -24.84 -30.80
CA LEU A 333 0.33 -25.17 -29.65
C LEU A 333 0.48 -26.49 -28.83
N SER A 334 1.02 -26.29 -27.60
CA SER A 334 0.57 -26.83 -26.29
C SER A 334 0.65 -28.35 -25.99
N PRO A 335 0.84 -28.73 -24.71
CA PRO A 335 -0.29 -28.87 -23.77
C PRO A 335 -0.10 -28.20 -22.39
N LEU A 336 -1.11 -28.34 -21.53
CA LEU A 336 -1.23 -27.80 -20.17
C LEU A 336 -0.54 -28.70 -19.13
N ASP A 337 -0.08 -28.10 -18.03
CA ASP A 337 0.11 -28.79 -16.74
C ASP A 337 -1.07 -28.45 -15.81
N GLU A 338 -1.63 -29.46 -15.14
CA GLU A 338 -2.52 -29.31 -13.98
C GLU A 338 -1.79 -29.82 -12.73
N ASP A 339 -1.88 -29.11 -11.61
CA ASP A 339 -1.27 -29.52 -10.33
C ASP A 339 -2.31 -29.52 -9.19
N ALA A 340 -2.09 -30.37 -8.19
CA ALA A 340 -3.16 -30.93 -7.37
C ALA A 340 -3.65 -30.04 -6.20
N PRO A 341 -4.93 -30.14 -5.78
CA PRO A 341 -5.47 -29.34 -4.67
C PRO A 341 -4.94 -29.78 -3.30
N VAL A 342 -4.22 -28.88 -2.62
CA VAL A 342 -3.69 -29.11 -1.26
C VAL A 342 -4.80 -28.95 -0.20
N GLN A 343 -4.92 -29.93 0.69
CA GLN A 343 -5.98 -30.00 1.70
C GLN A 343 -5.57 -29.28 3.00
N GLY A 344 -6.16 -28.10 3.24
CA GLY A 344 -5.95 -27.32 4.47
C GLY A 344 -6.66 -27.90 5.72
N PRO A 345 -6.25 -27.50 6.94
CA PRO A 345 -6.82 -27.99 8.20
C PRO A 345 -8.27 -27.55 8.44
N LEU A 346 -8.93 -28.26 9.37
CA LEU A 346 -10.37 -28.20 9.63
C LEU A 346 -10.83 -26.84 10.25
N PRO A 347 -12.07 -26.36 9.98
CA PRO A 347 -12.56 -25.08 10.49
C PRO A 347 -12.69 -24.93 12.02
N TYR A 348 -12.80 -23.66 12.43
CA TYR A 348 -12.93 -23.16 13.80
C TYR A 348 -14.27 -23.51 14.47
N GLU A 349 -14.38 -23.24 15.78
CA GLU A 349 -15.50 -23.68 16.64
C GLU A 349 -16.85 -22.95 16.35
N PRO A 350 -18.01 -23.53 16.75
CA PRO A 350 -19.33 -23.08 16.29
C PRO A 350 -19.83 -21.70 16.76
N ASP A 351 -19.07 -20.97 17.58
CA ASP A 351 -19.55 -19.75 18.26
C ASP A 351 -19.44 -18.46 17.42
N ASP A 352 -18.54 -18.40 16.43
CA ASP A 352 -18.26 -17.20 15.61
C ASP A 352 -19.18 -17.03 14.37
N ALA A 353 -20.40 -17.56 14.44
CA ALA A 353 -21.31 -17.57 13.30
C ALA A 353 -21.87 -16.16 12.95
N PRO A 354 -21.75 -15.70 11.68
CA PRO A 354 -22.07 -14.31 11.29
C PRO A 354 -23.57 -13.96 11.31
N TRP A 355 -24.45 -14.93 11.58
CA TRP A 355 -25.88 -14.67 11.81
C TRP A 355 -26.20 -14.31 13.27
N LYS A 356 -25.25 -14.41 14.21
CA LYS A 356 -25.34 -13.70 15.51
C LYS A 356 -25.32 -12.20 15.22
N LYS A 357 -26.50 -11.61 15.02
CA LYS A 357 -26.70 -10.16 15.06
C LYS A 357 -26.32 -9.68 16.46
N SER A 358 -25.09 -9.17 16.60
CA SER A 358 -24.64 -8.46 17.78
C SER A 358 -25.68 -7.40 18.15
N GLU A 359 -26.40 -7.63 19.24
CA GLU A 359 -27.53 -6.80 19.63
C GLU A 359 -27.07 -5.33 19.78
N SER A 360 -27.78 -4.38 19.15
CA SER A 360 -27.44 -2.96 19.20
C SER A 360 -27.26 -2.50 20.65
N GLY A 361 -26.36 -1.54 20.87
CA GLY A 361 -26.19 -0.93 22.17
C GLY A 361 -27.49 -0.29 22.69
N ILE A 362 -28.37 0.19 21.81
CA ILE A 362 -29.71 0.70 22.15
C ILE A 362 -30.66 -0.42 22.57
N ARG A 363 -30.64 -1.59 21.91
CA ARG A 363 -31.44 -2.75 22.34
C ARG A 363 -30.95 -3.28 23.70
N LYS A 364 -29.63 -3.35 23.91
CA LYS A 364 -29.00 -3.65 25.21
C LYS A 364 -29.37 -2.61 26.27
N PHE A 365 -29.39 -1.32 25.92
CA PHE A 365 -29.74 -0.21 26.80
C PHE A 365 -31.18 -0.32 27.29
N PHE A 366 -32.16 -0.38 26.38
CA PHE A 366 -33.57 -0.52 26.76
C PHE A 366 -33.89 -1.86 27.42
N ARG A 367 -33.22 -2.97 27.02
CA ARG A 367 -33.33 -4.24 27.76
C ARG A 367 -32.85 -4.04 29.19
N LYS A 368 -31.71 -3.41 29.43
CA LYS A 368 -31.21 -3.17 30.80
C LYS A 368 -32.17 -2.28 31.59
N LEU A 369 -32.61 -1.16 30.99
CA LEU A 369 -33.53 -0.19 31.58
C LEU A 369 -34.83 -0.84 32.08
N PHE A 370 -35.42 -1.76 31.32
CA PHE A 370 -36.70 -2.39 31.64
C PHE A 370 -36.63 -3.83 32.17
N SER A 371 -35.45 -4.47 32.20
CA SER A 371 -35.29 -5.78 32.88
C SER A 371 -35.05 -5.62 34.38
N GLU A 372 -34.45 -4.50 34.81
CA GLU A 372 -34.14 -4.24 36.23
C GLU A 372 -35.41 -3.91 37.06
N THR A 373 -36.56 -3.72 36.41
CA THR A 373 -37.89 -3.50 37.03
C THR A 373 -38.83 -4.72 36.99
N GLY A 374 -38.47 -5.81 36.28
CA GLY A 374 -39.36 -6.93 35.97
C GLY A 374 -39.46 -8.06 37.03
N GLY A 375 -38.98 -7.85 38.25
CA GLY A 375 -38.91 -8.90 39.29
C GLY A 375 -40.15 -8.95 40.20
N PRO A 376 -40.79 -10.12 40.45
CA PRO A 376 -41.95 -10.25 41.33
C PRO A 376 -41.56 -10.24 42.82
N GLY A 377 -41.00 -9.13 43.32
CA GLY A 377 -40.71 -8.98 44.75
C GLY A 377 -39.76 -7.83 45.11
N GLY A 378 -40.33 -6.67 45.48
CA GLY A 378 -39.66 -5.61 46.24
C GLY A 378 -38.87 -4.59 45.41
N PHE A 379 -39.22 -3.30 45.56
CA PHE A 379 -38.46 -2.18 44.98
C PHE A 379 -37.25 -1.80 45.85
N PRO A 380 -36.04 -1.70 45.28
CA PRO A 380 -34.98 -0.85 45.79
C PRO A 380 -34.75 0.34 44.84
N LYS A 381 -35.28 1.52 45.18
CA LYS A 381 -35.00 2.75 44.41
C LYS A 381 -33.50 3.05 44.44
N ARG A 382 -32.84 3.10 43.27
CA ARG A 382 -31.49 3.66 43.09
C ARG A 382 -31.55 4.77 42.04
N SER A 383 -30.97 5.92 42.37
CA SER A 383 -30.92 7.08 41.48
C SER A 383 -29.93 6.88 40.32
N LEU A 384 -30.24 7.47 39.17
CA LEU A 384 -29.43 7.44 37.93
C LEU A 384 -28.14 8.31 38.02
N SER A 385 -27.47 8.30 39.17
CA SER A 385 -26.39 9.23 39.54
C SER A 385 -24.97 8.62 39.47
N THR A 386 -24.80 7.44 38.88
CA THR A 386 -23.54 6.66 38.99
C THR A 386 -22.96 6.17 37.66
N LEU A 387 -23.66 6.33 36.52
CA LEU A 387 -23.23 5.75 35.23
C LEU A 387 -22.20 6.59 34.47
N SER A 388 -22.13 7.91 34.69
CA SER A 388 -21.22 8.85 33.98
C SER A 388 -19.72 8.63 34.22
N LYS A 389 -19.30 7.56 34.93
CA LYS A 389 -17.90 7.24 35.23
C LYS A 389 -17.33 6.03 34.47
N MET A 390 -18.15 5.24 33.77
CA MET A 390 -17.65 4.07 33.04
C MET A 390 -17.17 4.37 31.61
N ALA A 391 -17.45 5.57 31.08
CA ALA A 391 -17.09 5.97 29.72
C ALA A 391 -15.64 6.48 29.55
N LEU A 392 -14.84 6.58 30.62
CA LEU A 392 -13.52 7.23 30.63
C LEU A 392 -12.35 6.28 30.98
N SER A 393 -12.54 4.96 30.80
CA SER A 393 -11.57 3.93 31.22
C SER A 393 -10.90 3.18 30.06
N SER A 394 -11.11 3.61 28.81
CA SER A 394 -10.58 2.98 27.59
C SER A 394 -9.44 3.76 26.92
N THR A 395 -8.98 4.86 27.51
CA THR A 395 -7.81 5.62 27.02
C THR A 395 -6.51 5.04 27.58
N SER A 396 -5.68 4.52 26.68
CA SER A 396 -4.33 3.96 26.88
C SER A 396 -3.51 4.56 28.04
N GLU A 397 -3.03 3.70 28.94
CA GLU A 397 -1.88 4.03 29.80
C GLU A 397 -0.57 4.09 28.98
N PRO A 398 0.29 5.10 29.17
CA PRO A 398 1.65 5.09 28.65
C PRO A 398 2.58 4.28 29.57
N THR A 399 3.30 3.30 29.02
CA THR A 399 4.34 2.56 29.76
C THR A 399 5.52 3.49 30.13
N PRO A 400 5.92 3.57 31.42
CA PRO A 400 7.05 4.40 31.83
C PRO A 400 8.40 3.66 31.78
N VAL A 401 9.45 4.41 31.40
CA VAL A 401 10.88 4.04 31.31
C VAL A 401 11.25 3.15 30.12
#